data_AF-R5PGQ6-F1
#
_entry.id   AF-R5PGQ6-F1
#
_cell.length_a   1.000
_cell.length_b   1.000
_cell.length_c   1.000
_cell.angle_alpha   90.00
_cell.angle_beta   90.00
_cell.angle_gamma   90.00
#
_symmetry.space_group_name_H-M   'P 1'
#
loop_
_entity.id
_entity.type
_entity.pdbx_description
1 polymer ?
#
loop_
_entity_poly.entity_id
_entity_poly.type
_entity_poly.pdbx_seq_one_letter_code
_entity_poly.pdbx_strand_id
1 'polypeptide(L)'
;MLSENQRKKIDTILQEEINKSIMHDKIRKVVSEEVYRYINDLVTESDDISIKRKSVMNMLKDGKYNHAELMRHIYHPRDKGEEDTYRSLFSKKATGKPDKDGSVRHFTDEEITKLYELLRSR
;
A
#
# COMPACT_ATOMS: atom_id res chain seq x y z
N MET A 1 51.25 -3.86 7.20
CA MET A 1 50.23 -4.88 7.57
C MET A 1 49.56 -4.45 8.86
N LEU A 2 48.22 -4.54 8.95
CA LEU A 2 47.51 -4.28 10.21
C LEU A 2 47.82 -5.37 11.23
N SER A 3 48.06 -4.97 12.47
CA SER A 3 48.23 -5.90 13.59
C SER A 3 46.92 -6.63 13.90
N GLU A 4 47.01 -7.80 14.50
CA GLU A 4 45.84 -8.61 14.86
C GLU A 4 44.86 -7.87 15.78
N ASN A 5 45.40 -7.04 16.70
CA ASN A 5 44.61 -6.16 17.55
C ASN A 5 43.89 -5.03 16.78
N GLN A 6 44.53 -4.49 15.74
CA GLN A 6 43.89 -3.48 14.88
C GLN A 6 42.76 -4.10 14.06
N ARG A 7 42.91 -5.32 13.55
CA ARG A 7 41.86 -6.04 12.82
C ARG A 7 40.66 -6.32 13.71
N LYS A 8 40.87 -6.85 14.93
CA LYS A 8 39.78 -7.10 15.89
C LYS A 8 38.99 -5.84 16.21
N LYS A 9 39.66 -4.69 16.42
CA LYS A 9 38.97 -3.42 16.66
C LYS A 9 38.11 -2.97 15.46
N ILE A 10 38.63 -3.12 14.24
CA ILE A 10 37.88 -2.80 13.02
C ILE A 10 36.66 -3.71 12.89
N ASP A 11 36.82 -5.01 13.11
CA ASP A 11 35.71 -5.97 13.04
C ASP A 11 34.62 -5.64 14.08
N THR A 12 35.00 -5.29 15.32
CA THR A 12 34.02 -4.85 16.33
C THR A 12 33.24 -3.62 15.88
N ILE A 13 33.93 -2.59 15.37
CA ILE A 13 33.28 -1.35 14.90
C ILE A 13 32.34 -1.65 13.73
N LEU A 14 32.76 -2.47 12.77
CA LEU A 14 31.93 -2.86 11.64
C LEU A 14 30.68 -3.63 12.08
N GLN A 15 30.84 -4.57 13.02
CA GLN A 15 29.72 -5.36 13.52
C GLN A 15 28.70 -4.49 14.26
N GLU A 16 29.17 -3.55 15.08
CA GLU A 16 28.30 -2.59 15.76
C GLU A 16 27.50 -1.74 14.77
N GLU A 17 28.14 -1.26 13.70
CA GLU A 17 27.47 -0.40 12.73
C GLU A 17 26.48 -1.16 11.85
N ILE A 18 26.81 -2.41 11.46
CA ILE A 18 25.88 -3.32 10.80
C ILE A 18 24.67 -3.57 11.69
N ASN A 19 24.88 -3.85 12.99
CA ASN A 19 23.79 -4.10 13.93
C ASN A 19 22.87 -2.89 14.11
N LYS A 20 23.43 -1.68 14.18
CA LYS A 20 22.63 -0.44 14.22
C LYS A 20 21.79 -0.27 12.96
N SER A 21 22.36 -0.50 11.79
CA SER A 21 21.63 -0.42 10.51
C SER A 21 20.46 -1.40 10.48
N ILE A 22 20.68 -2.66 10.88
CA ILE A 22 19.63 -3.67 10.96
C ILE A 22 18.53 -3.27 11.94
N MET A 23 18.90 -2.71 13.11
CA MET A 23 17.92 -2.21 14.07
C MET A 23 17.12 -1.03 13.51
N HIS A 24 17.75 -0.09 12.83
CA HIS A 24 17.07 1.04 12.19
C HIS A 24 16.01 0.57 11.19
N ASP A 25 16.35 -0.40 10.34
CA ASP A 25 15.39 -0.95 9.37
C ASP A 25 14.22 -1.67 10.06
N LYS A 26 14.50 -2.44 11.12
CA LYS A 26 13.45 -3.08 11.93
C LYS A 26 12.53 -2.06 12.59
N ILE A 27 13.10 -1.02 13.23
CA ILE A 27 12.33 0.06 13.86
C ILE A 27 11.47 0.76 12.81
N ARG A 28 12.05 1.09 11.64
CA ARG A 28 11.32 1.74 10.55
C ARG A 28 10.13 0.90 10.10
N LYS A 29 10.32 -0.42 9.97
CA LYS A 29 9.25 -1.35 9.60
C LYS A 29 8.14 -1.38 10.66
N VAL A 30 8.50 -1.57 11.92
CA VAL A 30 7.54 -1.61 13.05
C VAL A 30 6.76 -0.31 13.16
N VAL A 31 7.45 0.84 13.08
CA VAL A 31 6.81 2.16 13.13
C VAL A 31 5.89 2.35 11.93
N SER A 32 6.29 1.93 10.74
CA SER A 32 5.43 2.03 9.56
C SER A 32 4.16 1.19 9.75
N GLU A 33 4.29 -0.07 10.18
CA GLU A 33 3.16 -0.96 10.47
C GLU A 33 2.23 -0.38 11.57
N GLU A 34 2.79 0.20 12.63
CA GLU A 34 2.02 0.81 13.72
C GLU A 34 1.29 2.08 13.25
N VAL A 35 1.95 2.94 12.47
CA VAL A 35 1.34 4.13 11.87
C VAL A 35 0.22 3.72 10.91
N TYR A 36 0.40 2.67 10.12
CA TYR A 36 -0.66 2.15 9.26
C TYR A 36 -1.84 1.63 10.07
N ARG A 37 -1.60 0.92 11.19
CA ARG A 37 -2.66 0.47 12.09
C ARG A 37 -3.39 1.65 12.72
N TYR A 38 -2.68 2.58 13.33
CA TYR A 38 -3.28 3.76 13.97
C TYR A 38 -4.08 4.64 13.01
N ILE A 39 -3.54 4.88 11.81
CA ILE A 39 -4.29 5.59 10.76
C ILE A 39 -5.56 4.82 10.44
N ASN A 40 -5.47 3.50 10.22
CA ASN A 40 -6.64 2.69 9.94
C ASN A 40 -7.65 2.76 11.08
N ASP A 41 -7.25 2.66 12.34
CA ASP A 41 -8.15 2.76 13.49
C ASP A 41 -8.85 4.12 13.56
N LEU A 42 -8.13 5.22 13.33
CA LEU A 42 -8.74 6.57 13.22
C LEU A 42 -9.73 6.69 12.05
N VAL A 43 -9.45 6.03 10.92
CA VAL A 43 -10.40 5.98 9.79
C VAL A 43 -11.66 5.21 10.19
N THR A 44 -11.57 4.22 11.08
CA THR A 44 -12.70 3.35 11.43
C THR A 44 -13.73 3.98 12.35
N GLU A 45 -13.35 5.01 13.10
CA GLU A 45 -14.27 5.82 13.90
C GLU A 45 -14.87 7.00 13.11
N SER A 46 -14.37 7.25 11.90
CA SER A 46 -14.80 8.36 11.06
C SER A 46 -15.55 7.87 9.82
N ASP A 47 -16.81 8.27 9.68
CA ASP A 47 -17.57 8.08 8.43
C ASP A 47 -17.14 9.03 7.31
N ASP A 48 -16.06 9.79 7.51
CA ASP A 48 -15.52 10.69 6.51
C ASP A 48 -14.95 9.91 5.30
N ILE A 49 -15.68 10.02 4.19
CA ILE A 49 -15.34 9.40 2.92
C ILE A 49 -13.98 9.84 2.37
N SER A 50 -13.52 11.05 2.70
CA SER A 50 -12.23 11.58 2.27
C SER A 50 -11.07 10.80 2.89
N ILE A 51 -11.22 10.39 4.15
CA ILE A 51 -10.24 9.60 4.89
C ILE A 51 -10.23 8.15 4.35
N LYS A 52 -11.41 7.54 4.17
CA LYS A 52 -11.55 6.21 3.54
C LYS A 52 -10.89 6.19 2.15
N ARG A 53 -11.14 7.23 1.34
CA ARG A 53 -10.53 7.39 0.01
C ARG A 53 -9.00 7.44 0.07
N LYS A 54 -8.43 8.24 0.98
CA LYS A 54 -6.97 8.31 1.14
C LYS A 54 -6.38 6.96 1.55
N SER A 55 -7.02 6.25 2.47
CA SER A 55 -6.58 4.92 2.91
C SER A 55 -6.63 3.90 1.77
N VAL A 56 -7.78 3.78 1.08
CA VAL A 56 -7.95 2.88 -0.08
C VAL A 56 -6.89 3.16 -1.15
N MET A 57 -6.69 4.43 -1.52
CA MET A 57 -5.72 4.78 -2.56
C MET A 57 -4.26 4.47 -2.15
N ASN A 58 -3.93 4.59 -0.86
CA ASN A 58 -2.61 4.18 -0.35
C ASN A 58 -2.46 2.65 -0.35
N MET A 59 -3.50 1.93 0.06
CA MET A 59 -3.52 0.47 0.04
C MET A 59 -3.42 -0.08 -1.40
N LEU A 60 -4.15 0.51 -2.36
CA LEU A 60 -4.10 0.06 -3.77
C LEU A 60 -2.72 0.26 -4.42
N LYS A 61 -1.87 1.13 -3.88
CA LYS A 61 -0.47 1.28 -4.31
C LYS A 61 0.45 0.20 -3.73
N ASP A 62 0.03 -0.45 -2.66
CA ASP A 62 0.73 -1.59 -2.07
C ASP A 62 0.53 -2.81 -3.00
N GLY A 63 1.63 -3.33 -3.55
CA GLY A 63 1.62 -4.42 -4.53
C GLY A 63 1.08 -5.74 -3.99
N LYS A 64 0.74 -5.82 -2.69
CA LYS A 64 0.14 -6.99 -2.06
C LYS A 64 -1.30 -7.28 -2.48
N TYR A 65 -2.04 -6.29 -2.98
CA TYR A 65 -3.45 -6.48 -3.31
C TYR A 65 -3.68 -6.81 -4.78
N ASN A 66 -4.46 -7.86 -5.04
CA ASN A 66 -4.85 -8.25 -6.40
C ASN A 66 -5.97 -7.36 -6.94
N HIS A 67 -5.61 -6.38 -7.78
CA HIS A 67 -6.56 -5.45 -8.38
C HIS A 67 -7.65 -6.13 -9.22
N ALA A 68 -7.35 -7.25 -9.88
CA ALA A 68 -8.34 -7.99 -10.66
C ALA A 68 -9.41 -8.62 -9.77
N GLU A 69 -9.00 -9.14 -8.61
CA GLU A 69 -9.92 -9.71 -7.64
C GLU A 69 -10.80 -8.62 -6.99
N LEU A 70 -10.20 -7.51 -6.57
CA LEU A 70 -10.95 -6.37 -6.04
C LEU A 70 -11.96 -5.83 -7.06
N MET A 71 -11.55 -5.70 -8.32
CA MET A 71 -12.42 -5.27 -9.41
C MET A 71 -13.65 -6.19 -9.56
N ARG A 72 -13.48 -7.52 -9.49
CA ARG A 72 -14.59 -8.49 -9.59
C ARG A 72 -15.60 -8.34 -8.46
N HIS A 73 -15.14 -8.03 -7.24
CA HIS A 73 -16.01 -7.76 -6.10
C HIS A 73 -16.77 -6.44 -6.20
N ILE A 74 -16.26 -5.47 -6.96
CA ILE A 74 -16.90 -4.16 -7.12
C ILE A 74 -17.90 -4.14 -8.28
N TYR A 75 -17.52 -4.67 -9.45
CA TYR A 75 -18.29 -4.51 -10.68
C TYR A 75 -19.07 -5.76 -11.12
N HIS A 76 -18.73 -6.94 -10.60
CA HIS A 76 -19.39 -8.21 -10.93
C HIS A 76 -19.57 -8.46 -12.45
N PRO A 77 -18.47 -8.52 -13.23
CA PRO A 77 -18.55 -8.75 -14.67
C PRO A 77 -19.28 -10.06 -14.99
N ARG A 78 -20.13 -10.04 -16.02
CA ARG A 78 -20.93 -11.22 -16.45
C ARG A 78 -20.22 -12.05 -17.51
N ASP A 79 -19.30 -11.43 -18.24
CA ASP A 79 -18.51 -12.06 -19.28
C ASP A 79 -17.09 -11.49 -19.36
N LYS A 80 -16.27 -12.08 -20.23
CA LYS A 80 -14.86 -11.73 -20.40
C LYS A 80 -14.64 -10.34 -21.01
N GLY A 81 -15.55 -9.87 -21.86
CA GLY A 81 -15.46 -8.53 -22.47
C GLY A 81 -15.73 -7.42 -21.46
N GLU A 82 -16.73 -7.61 -20.60
CA GLU A 82 -16.98 -6.74 -19.45
C GLU A 82 -15.81 -6.77 -18.47
N GLU A 83 -15.27 -7.96 -18.18
CA GLU A 83 -14.15 -8.11 -17.25
C GLU A 83 -12.92 -7.32 -17.69
N ASP A 84 -12.56 -7.38 -18.97
CA ASP A 84 -11.41 -6.66 -19.53
C ASP A 84 -11.63 -5.14 -19.47
N THR A 85 -12.85 -4.70 -19.74
CA THR A 85 -13.25 -3.29 -19.65
C THR A 85 -13.15 -2.76 -18.23
N TYR A 86 -13.70 -3.49 -17.25
CA TYR A 86 -13.66 -3.09 -15.85
C TYR A 86 -12.26 -3.17 -15.25
N ARG A 87 -11.42 -4.13 -15.68
CA ARG A 87 -10.02 -4.20 -15.26
C ARG A 87 -9.24 -2.97 -15.72
N SER A 88 -9.45 -2.54 -16.96
CA SER A 88 -8.86 -1.30 -17.49
C SER A 88 -9.34 -0.07 -16.73
N LEU A 89 -10.66 0.04 -16.49
CA LEU A 89 -11.26 1.13 -15.73
C LEU A 89 -10.72 1.20 -14.29
N PHE A 90 -10.69 0.07 -13.59
CA PHE A 90 -10.18 -0.03 -12.23
C PHE A 90 -8.72 0.37 -12.15
N SER A 91 -7.88 -0.12 -13.06
CA SER A 91 -6.46 0.22 -13.10
C SER A 91 -6.24 1.72 -13.31
N LYS A 92 -7.00 2.35 -14.21
CA LYS A 92 -6.94 3.81 -14.42
C LYS A 92 -7.35 4.59 -13.16
N LYS A 93 -8.45 4.20 -12.51
CA LYS A 93 -8.91 4.81 -11.26
C LYS A 93 -7.90 4.65 -10.12
N ALA A 94 -7.29 3.47 -9.98
CA ALA A 94 -6.31 3.16 -8.94
C ALA A 94 -4.96 3.88 -9.15
N THR A 95 -4.53 4.03 -10.41
CA THR A 95 -3.25 4.68 -10.74
C THR A 95 -3.37 6.18 -10.96
N GLY A 96 -4.58 6.71 -11.16
CA GLY A 96 -4.79 8.11 -11.53
C GLY A 96 -4.31 8.45 -12.94
N LYS A 97 -4.15 7.43 -13.81
CA LYS A 97 -3.73 7.65 -15.20
C LYS A 97 -4.82 8.42 -15.96
N PRO A 98 -4.48 9.54 -16.62
CA PRO A 98 -5.43 10.29 -17.43
C PRO A 98 -5.95 9.47 -18.62
N ASP A 99 -7.17 9.76 -19.04
CA ASP A 99 -7.73 9.33 -20.31
C ASP A 99 -7.14 10.13 -21.48
N LYS A 100 -7.50 9.75 -22.72
CA LYS A 100 -7.01 10.41 -23.95
C LYS A 100 -7.39 11.89 -24.04
N ASP A 101 -8.44 12.30 -23.33
CA ASP A 101 -8.92 13.67 -23.20
C ASP A 101 -8.28 14.45 -22.04
N GLY A 102 -7.36 13.81 -21.30
CA GLY A 102 -6.70 14.40 -20.12
C GLY A 102 -7.51 14.30 -18.83
N SER A 103 -8.73 13.77 -18.87
CA SER A 103 -9.55 13.60 -17.65
C SER A 103 -9.03 12.44 -16.79
N VAL A 104 -9.05 12.61 -15.47
CA VAL A 104 -8.69 11.53 -14.52
C VAL A 104 -9.96 10.93 -13.96
N ARG A 105 -10.12 9.62 -14.11
CA ARG A 105 -11.24 8.90 -13.49
C ARG A 105 -10.94 8.61 -12.04
N HIS A 106 -11.94 8.79 -11.19
CA HIS A 106 -11.86 8.49 -9.77
C HIS A 106 -12.88 7.42 -9.39
N PHE A 107 -12.63 6.75 -8.28
CA PHE A 107 -13.64 5.89 -7.66
C PHE A 107 -14.79 6.74 -7.11
N THR A 108 -16.02 6.26 -7.25
CA THR A 108 -17.18 6.85 -6.57
C THR A 108 -17.08 6.61 -5.06
N ASP A 109 -17.86 7.34 -4.26
CA ASP A 109 -17.87 7.17 -2.81
C ASP A 109 -18.36 5.78 -2.38
N GLU A 110 -19.31 5.21 -3.12
CA GLU A 110 -19.77 3.82 -2.93
C GLU A 110 -18.66 2.81 -3.22
N GLU A 111 -17.93 3.00 -4.33
CA GLU A 111 -16.78 2.15 -4.68
C GLU A 111 -15.68 2.25 -3.61
N ILE A 112 -15.39 3.46 -3.11
CA ILE A 112 -14.43 3.67 -2.02
C ILE A 112 -14.87 2.94 -0.75
N THR A 113 -16.15 3.03 -0.37
CA THR A 113 -16.66 2.38 0.83
C THR A 113 -16.52 0.86 0.75
N LYS A 114 -16.95 0.26 -0.37
CA LYS A 114 -16.82 -1.18 -0.62
C LYS A 114 -15.36 -1.63 -0.67
N LEU A 115 -14.49 -0.86 -1.35
CA LEU A 115 -13.06 -1.16 -1.40
C LEU A 115 -12.41 -1.10 -0.02
N TYR A 116 -12.79 -0.12 0.79
CA TYR A 116 -12.29 0.02 2.14
C TYR A 116 -12.64 -1.20 3.00
N GLU A 117 -13.90 -1.67 2.94
CA GLU A 117 -14.35 -2.88 3.64
C GLU A 117 -13.62 -4.15 3.17
N LEU A 118 -13.44 -4.30 1.85
CA LEU A 118 -12.72 -5.44 1.25
C LEU A 118 -11.23 -5.46 1.60
N LEU A 119 -10.58 -4.30 1.64
CA LEU A 119 -9.15 -4.17 1.93
C LEU A 119 -8.84 -4.30 3.42
N ARG A 120 -9.80 -3.98 4.30
CA ARG A 120 -9.68 -4.14 5.75
C ARG A 120 -9.93 -5.58 6.22
N SER A 121 -10.79 -6.32 5.53
CA SER A 121 -11.17 -7.70 5.89
C SER A 121 -10.15 -8.76 5.47
N ARG A 122 -9.04 -8.37 4.83
CA ARG A 122 -7.96 -9.24 4.32
C ARG A 122 -6.64 -8.95 5.01
#